data_AF-A0A973Z1M2-F1
#
_entry.id   AF-A0A973Z1M2-F1
#
_cell.length_a   1.000
_cell.length_b   1.000
_cell.length_c   1.000
_cell.angle_alpha   90.00
_cell.angle_beta   90.00
_cell.angle_gamma   90.00
#
_symmetry.space_group_name_H-M   'P 1'
#
loop_
_entity.id
_entity.type
_entity.pdbx_description
1 polymer ?
#
loop_
_entity_poly.entity_id
_entity_poly.type
_entity_poly.pdbx_seq_one_letter_code
_entity_poly.pdbx_strand_id
1 'polypeptide(L)'
;MADHLAERGWRVVAIDLPPFGWSDRDPRQRYDRVTQAERLSAVIGSLGKRAIVVGHSFGAGAVTELALRHPDRLRGIVLVDAALGELDAKGEAGAAKAMRIGPVAQLATATLVTNPSALEPFLRSLIARKEQAHRWVPILRQPMLRDGSTSAYAAWLPNLFTRQDGALSRSSAHLRRTSLPVALVWGRADTVTPLDQGKRLAALTRARSLRVLPGVGHIPHIEDPEAFRTALDQALADVLKEAE
;
A
#
# COMPACT_ATOMS: atom_id res chain seq x y z
N MET A 1 -10.05 -4.40 12.56
CA MET A 1 -9.63 -3.02 12.25
C MET A 1 -10.82 -2.14 11.92
N ALA A 2 -11.65 -2.52 10.94
CA ALA A 2 -12.86 -1.76 10.61
C ALA A 2 -13.78 -1.58 11.81
N ASP A 3 -14.06 -2.66 12.56
CA ASP A 3 -14.91 -2.58 13.76
C ASP A 3 -14.32 -1.64 14.83
N HIS A 4 -13.03 -1.77 15.13
CA HIS A 4 -12.30 -0.87 16.05
C HIS A 4 -12.47 0.61 15.68
N LEU A 5 -12.34 0.94 14.40
CA LEU A 5 -12.51 2.33 13.94
C LEU A 5 -13.99 2.76 13.96
N ALA A 6 -14.92 1.85 13.64
CA ALA A 6 -16.36 2.12 13.69
C ALA A 6 -16.85 2.41 15.12
N GLU A 7 -16.39 1.65 16.10
CA GLU A 7 -16.64 1.87 17.54
C GLU A 7 -16.15 3.25 18.02
N ARG A 8 -15.18 3.82 17.32
CA ARG A 8 -14.62 5.15 17.58
C ARG A 8 -15.26 6.26 16.74
N GLY A 9 -16.39 5.96 16.09
CA GLY A 9 -17.21 6.92 15.35
C GLY A 9 -16.79 7.14 13.89
N TRP A 10 -15.86 6.35 13.35
CA TRP A 10 -15.48 6.46 11.94
C TRP A 10 -16.45 5.71 11.04
N ARG A 11 -16.82 6.32 9.90
CA ARG A 11 -17.34 5.56 8.76
C ARG A 11 -16.16 4.95 8.01
N VAL A 12 -16.01 3.63 8.10
CA VAL A 12 -14.89 2.91 7.48
C VAL A 12 -15.30 2.32 6.14
N VAL A 13 -14.46 2.49 5.13
CA VAL A 13 -14.60 1.85 3.81
C VAL A 13 -13.30 1.12 3.50
N ALA A 14 -13.34 -0.21 3.48
CA ALA A 14 -12.23 -1.06 3.07
C ALA A 14 -12.46 -1.48 1.61
N ILE A 15 -11.48 -1.22 0.75
CA ILE A 15 -11.63 -1.37 -0.71
C ILE A 15 -10.63 -2.42 -1.18
N ASP A 16 -11.13 -3.42 -1.91
CA ASP A 16 -10.29 -4.28 -2.74
C ASP A 16 -9.99 -3.52 -4.05
N LEU A 17 -8.74 -3.10 -4.27
CA LEU A 17 -8.35 -2.50 -5.54
C LEU A 17 -8.13 -3.58 -6.59
N PRO A 18 -8.63 -3.46 -7.84
CA PRO A 18 -8.28 -4.37 -8.93
C PRO A 18 -6.75 -4.50 -9.05
N PRO A 19 -6.17 -5.71 -9.20
CA PRO A 19 -6.84 -7.00 -9.42
C PRO A 19 -7.10 -7.79 -8.12
N PHE A 20 -6.96 -7.19 -6.95
CA PHE A 20 -6.96 -7.89 -5.66
C PHE A 20 -8.35 -8.18 -5.11
N GLY A 21 -8.38 -9.08 -4.13
CA GLY A 21 -9.58 -9.35 -3.33
C GLY A 21 -10.75 -9.76 -4.20
N TRP A 22 -11.90 -9.12 -4.06
CA TRP A 22 -13.11 -9.45 -4.82
C TRP A 22 -13.42 -8.49 -5.97
N SER A 23 -12.49 -7.58 -6.26
CA SER A 23 -12.59 -6.66 -7.39
C SER A 23 -12.35 -7.32 -8.75
N ASP A 24 -12.63 -6.56 -9.80
CA ASP A 24 -12.42 -6.98 -11.19
C ASP A 24 -10.96 -7.38 -11.48
N ARG A 25 -10.78 -8.32 -12.41
CA ARG A 25 -9.52 -9.02 -12.69
C ARG A 25 -9.17 -9.13 -14.17
N ASP A 26 -9.61 -8.19 -14.99
CA ASP A 26 -9.23 -8.18 -16.39
C ASP A 26 -7.71 -7.92 -16.56
N PRO A 27 -6.90 -8.90 -17.01
CA PRO A 27 -5.46 -8.70 -17.17
C PRO A 27 -5.09 -7.64 -18.22
N ARG A 28 -6.05 -7.16 -19.01
CA ARG A 28 -5.87 -6.05 -19.97
C ARG A 28 -5.96 -4.68 -19.32
N GLN A 29 -6.43 -4.58 -18.08
CA GLN A 29 -6.46 -3.33 -17.34
C GLN A 29 -5.07 -2.90 -16.89
N ARG A 30 -4.92 -1.59 -16.67
CA ARG A 30 -3.74 -1.03 -16.03
C ARG A 30 -3.87 -1.13 -14.51
N TYR A 31 -2.76 -1.44 -13.87
CA TYR A 31 -2.66 -1.59 -12.41
C TYR A 31 -1.54 -0.75 -11.80
N ASP A 32 -1.01 0.20 -12.58
CA ASP A 32 -0.06 1.21 -12.09
C ASP A 32 -0.71 2.12 -11.04
N ARG A 33 0.12 2.77 -10.23
CA ARG A 33 -0.33 3.60 -9.11
C ARG A 33 -1.18 4.81 -9.54
N VAL A 34 -0.99 5.34 -10.75
CA VAL A 34 -1.81 6.44 -11.27
C VAL A 34 -3.23 5.94 -11.51
N THR A 35 -3.36 4.81 -12.19
CA THR A 35 -4.66 4.17 -12.42
C THR A 35 -5.36 3.80 -11.11
N GLN A 36 -4.62 3.30 -10.12
CA GLN A 36 -5.19 3.02 -8.79
C GLN A 36 -5.64 4.29 -8.05
N ALA A 37 -4.89 5.39 -8.17
CA ALA A 37 -5.26 6.68 -7.58
C ALA A 37 -6.57 7.21 -8.17
N GLU A 38 -6.77 7.10 -9.49
CA GLU A 38 -8.03 7.48 -10.13
C GLU A 38 -9.21 6.63 -9.64
N ARG A 39 -9.01 5.30 -9.46
CA ARG A 39 -10.04 4.42 -8.87
C ARG A 39 -10.39 4.86 -7.44
N LEU A 40 -9.40 5.16 -6.60
CA LEU A 40 -9.65 5.67 -5.25
C LEU A 40 -10.39 7.02 -5.27
N SER A 41 -10.00 7.94 -6.17
CA SER A 41 -10.66 9.23 -6.35
C SER A 41 -12.14 9.05 -6.72
N ALA A 42 -12.43 8.14 -7.64
CA ALA A 42 -13.80 7.82 -8.06
C ALA A 42 -14.65 7.24 -6.91
N VAL A 43 -14.09 6.33 -6.11
CA VAL A 43 -14.78 5.79 -4.92
C VAL A 43 -15.09 6.91 -3.94
N ILE A 44 -14.11 7.75 -3.60
CA ILE A 44 -14.32 8.88 -2.67
C ILE A 44 -15.36 9.86 -3.23
N GLY A 45 -15.31 10.15 -4.52
CA GLY A 45 -16.30 10.97 -5.23
C GLY A 45 -17.71 10.41 -5.10
N SER A 46 -17.89 9.10 -5.27
CA SER A 46 -19.20 8.43 -5.14
C SER A 46 -19.77 8.49 -3.71
N LEU A 47 -18.91 8.61 -2.70
CA LEU A 47 -19.32 8.75 -1.30
C LEU A 47 -19.72 10.18 -0.94
N GLY A 48 -19.46 11.15 -1.81
CA GLY A 48 -19.85 12.56 -1.64
C GLY A 48 -19.18 13.28 -0.47
N LYS A 49 -18.05 12.77 0.03
CA LYS A 49 -17.33 13.34 1.18
C LYS A 49 -15.83 13.31 0.96
N ARG A 50 -15.11 14.24 1.61
CA ARG A 50 -13.65 14.15 1.74
C ARG A 50 -13.30 13.04 2.74
N ALA A 51 -12.24 12.29 2.45
CA ALA A 51 -11.83 11.15 3.27
C ALA A 51 -10.41 11.31 3.85
N ILE A 52 -10.13 10.66 4.97
CA ILE A 52 -8.75 10.29 5.32
C ILE A 52 -8.51 8.93 4.70
N VAL A 53 -7.40 8.77 3.99
CA VAL A 53 -7.08 7.51 3.31
C VAL A 53 -5.84 6.89 3.93
N VAL A 54 -5.98 5.63 4.33
CA VAL A 54 -4.89 4.82 4.90
C VAL A 54 -4.38 3.89 3.81
N GLY A 55 -3.10 3.98 3.47
CA GLY A 55 -2.47 3.14 2.45
C GLY A 55 -1.31 2.34 3.04
N HIS A 56 -1.29 1.02 2.79
CA HIS A 56 -0.20 0.13 3.18
C HIS A 56 0.66 -0.27 1.98
N SER A 57 2.00 -0.29 2.15
CA SER A 57 2.94 -0.83 1.16
C SER A 57 2.68 -0.29 -0.25
N PHE A 58 2.41 -1.14 -1.24
CA PHE A 58 2.10 -0.71 -2.61
C PHE A 58 0.88 0.22 -2.67
N GLY A 59 -0.14 -0.04 -1.85
CA GLY A 59 -1.33 0.81 -1.73
C GLY A 59 -0.99 2.22 -1.26
N ALA A 60 0.03 2.39 -0.41
CA ALA A 60 0.52 3.71 0.00
C ALA A 60 1.03 4.54 -1.20
N GLY A 61 1.54 3.87 -2.23
CA GLY A 61 1.90 4.49 -3.50
C GLY A 61 0.71 5.12 -4.23
N ALA A 62 -0.39 4.37 -4.36
CA ALA A 62 -1.63 4.87 -4.96
C ALA A 62 -2.26 5.99 -4.12
N VAL A 63 -2.23 5.87 -2.78
CA VAL A 63 -2.74 6.90 -1.86
C VAL A 63 -1.92 8.19 -1.93
N THR A 64 -0.60 8.09 -2.04
CA THR A 64 0.27 9.26 -2.20
C THR A 64 0.05 9.92 -3.56
N GLU A 65 -0.14 9.13 -4.62
CA GLU A 65 -0.48 9.65 -5.95
C GLU A 65 -1.83 10.37 -5.95
N LEU A 66 -2.84 9.78 -5.31
CA LEU A 66 -4.15 10.40 -5.10
C LEU A 66 -4.02 11.74 -4.37
N ALA A 67 -3.22 11.81 -3.31
CA ALA A 67 -3.02 13.03 -2.55
C ALA A 67 -2.38 14.16 -3.36
N LEU A 68 -1.49 13.82 -4.28
CA LEU A 68 -0.83 14.81 -5.15
C LEU A 68 -1.71 15.25 -6.32
N ARG A 69 -2.63 14.41 -6.79
CA ARG A 69 -3.50 14.70 -7.95
C ARG A 69 -4.86 15.27 -7.58
N HIS A 70 -5.46 14.77 -6.50
CA HIS A 70 -6.83 15.07 -6.07
C HIS A 70 -6.87 15.50 -4.60
N PRO A 71 -6.08 16.52 -4.19
CA PRO A 71 -6.00 16.90 -2.78
C PRO A 71 -7.34 17.40 -2.21
N ASP A 72 -8.22 17.92 -3.06
CA ASP A 72 -9.57 18.35 -2.73
C ASP A 72 -10.46 17.19 -2.23
N ARG A 73 -10.17 15.95 -2.62
CA ARG A 73 -10.88 14.74 -2.18
C ARG A 73 -10.48 14.30 -0.77
N LEU A 74 -9.39 14.81 -0.21
CA LEU A 74 -8.79 14.26 1.00
C LEU A 74 -8.80 15.24 2.16
N ARG A 75 -9.00 14.74 3.38
CA ARG A 75 -8.70 15.44 4.64
C ARG A 75 -7.25 15.24 5.06
N GLY A 76 -6.63 14.15 4.61
CA GLY A 76 -5.23 13.81 4.79
C GLY A 76 -4.99 12.33 4.51
N ILE A 77 -3.76 11.87 4.73
CA ILE A 77 -3.37 10.47 4.47
C ILE A 77 -2.56 9.89 5.61
N VAL A 78 -2.73 8.59 5.85
CA VAL A 78 -1.88 7.80 6.74
C VAL A 78 -1.16 6.74 5.90
N LEU A 79 0.17 6.76 5.92
CA LEU A 79 1.00 5.85 5.15
C LEU A 79 1.61 4.81 6.08
N VAL A 80 1.36 3.53 5.78
CA VAL A 80 1.81 2.39 6.58
C VAL A 80 2.86 1.62 5.76
N ASP A 81 4.10 1.56 6.23
CA ASP A 81 5.21 0.83 5.58
C ASP A 81 5.25 1.04 4.06
N ALA A 82 5.25 2.32 3.65
CA ALA A 82 4.93 2.73 2.29
C ALA A 82 5.98 2.31 1.26
N ALA A 83 5.54 1.64 0.19
CA ALA A 83 6.38 1.23 -0.93
C ALA A 83 6.24 2.20 -2.12
N LEU A 84 7.02 3.28 -2.10
CA LEU A 84 7.10 4.25 -3.21
C LEU A 84 8.16 3.88 -4.27
N GLY A 85 8.98 2.86 -3.98
CA GLY A 85 10.15 2.54 -4.78
C GLY A 85 11.26 3.59 -4.62
N GLU A 86 12.26 3.53 -5.49
CA GLU A 86 13.34 4.51 -5.46
C GLU A 86 12.88 5.85 -6.03
N LEU A 87 12.78 6.85 -5.15
CA LEU A 87 12.40 8.21 -5.52
C LEU A 87 13.45 8.83 -6.44
N ASP A 88 12.97 9.57 -7.46
CA ASP A 88 13.78 10.25 -8.47
C ASP A 88 14.68 9.31 -9.30
N ALA A 89 14.39 8.00 -9.30
CA ALA A 89 15.17 7.02 -10.05
C ALA A 89 15.17 7.29 -11.56
N LYS A 90 16.35 7.11 -12.17
CA LYS A 90 16.53 7.17 -13.62
C LYS A 90 16.61 5.76 -14.21
N GLY A 91 16.04 5.56 -15.39
CA GLY A 91 16.07 4.29 -16.13
C GLY A 91 15.12 3.22 -15.59
N GLU A 92 15.17 2.03 -16.18
CA GLU A 92 14.37 0.87 -15.77
C GLU A 92 15.20 -0.17 -15.00
N ALA A 93 14.59 -0.86 -14.04
CA ALA A 93 15.21 -2.04 -13.43
C ALA A 93 15.24 -3.20 -14.43
N GLY A 94 16.34 -3.97 -14.48
CA GLY A 94 16.43 -5.17 -15.32
C GLY A 94 15.34 -6.20 -15.01
N ALA A 95 14.97 -6.36 -13.73
CA ALA A 95 13.86 -7.19 -13.31
C ALA A 95 12.51 -6.73 -13.89
N ALA A 96 12.27 -5.42 -13.98
CA ALA A 96 11.04 -4.89 -14.58
C ALA A 96 10.96 -5.22 -16.08
N LYS A 97 12.08 -5.18 -16.81
CA LYS A 97 12.15 -5.53 -18.23
C LYS A 97 11.82 -7.01 -18.46
N ALA A 98 12.38 -7.90 -17.65
CA ALA A 98 12.09 -9.35 -17.75
C ALA A 98 10.62 -9.67 -17.40
N MET A 99 10.05 -8.99 -16.40
CA MET A 99 8.67 -9.19 -15.97
C MET A 99 7.64 -8.61 -16.95
N ARG A 100 8.03 -7.85 -17.97
CA ARG A 100 7.12 -7.44 -19.07
C ARG A 100 6.89 -8.53 -20.10
N ILE A 101 7.67 -9.61 -20.07
CA ILE A 101 7.46 -10.78 -20.91
C ILE A 101 6.31 -11.60 -20.30
N GLY A 102 5.14 -11.57 -20.93
CA GLY A 102 3.89 -12.15 -20.40
C GLY A 102 4.03 -13.58 -19.83
N PRO A 103 4.62 -14.54 -20.57
CA PRO A 103 4.86 -15.89 -20.05
C PRO A 103 5.76 -15.94 -18.80
N VAL A 104 6.79 -15.09 -18.72
CA VAL A 104 7.70 -15.02 -17.56
C VAL A 104 6.96 -14.53 -16.33
N ALA A 105 6.18 -13.45 -16.47
CA ALA A 105 5.37 -12.91 -15.38
C ALA A 105 4.31 -13.90 -14.91
N GLN A 106 3.65 -14.60 -15.84
CA GLN A 106 2.67 -15.63 -15.50
C GLN A 106 3.30 -16.79 -14.75
N LEU A 107 4.46 -17.31 -15.21
CA LEU A 107 5.16 -18.39 -14.52
C LEU A 107 5.61 -17.97 -13.11
N ALA A 108 6.22 -16.79 -12.97
CA ALA A 108 6.63 -16.27 -11.66
C ALA A 108 5.45 -16.07 -10.71
N THR A 109 4.31 -15.59 -11.23
CA THR A 109 3.09 -15.40 -10.45
C THR A 109 2.45 -16.74 -10.07
N ALA A 110 2.45 -17.71 -10.97
CA ALA A 110 1.97 -19.05 -10.71
C ALA A 110 2.77 -19.73 -9.61
N THR A 111 4.10 -19.57 -9.61
CA THR A 111 5.00 -20.25 -8.66
C THR A 111 5.12 -19.57 -7.32
N LEU A 112 5.16 -18.23 -7.27
CA LEU A 112 5.48 -17.47 -6.05
C LEU A 112 4.27 -16.81 -5.39
N VAL A 113 3.26 -16.44 -6.17
CA VAL A 113 2.14 -15.62 -5.67
C VAL A 113 0.88 -16.47 -5.50
N THR A 114 0.45 -17.15 -6.56
CA THR A 114 -0.81 -17.93 -6.57
C THR A 114 -0.64 -19.40 -6.21
N ASN A 115 0.60 -19.86 -5.98
CA ASN A 115 0.87 -21.19 -5.46
C ASN A 115 0.50 -21.28 -3.97
N PRO A 116 -0.47 -22.14 -3.58
CA PRO A 116 -0.86 -22.31 -2.19
C PRO A 116 0.29 -22.67 -1.25
N SER A 117 1.22 -23.49 -1.72
CA SER A 117 2.38 -23.94 -0.94
C SER A 117 3.45 -22.86 -0.76
N ALA A 118 3.43 -21.82 -1.60
CA ALA A 118 4.37 -20.69 -1.52
C ALA A 118 3.85 -19.55 -0.65
N LEU A 119 2.53 -19.46 -0.40
CA LEU A 119 1.91 -18.33 0.28
C LEU A 119 2.40 -18.15 1.72
N GLU A 120 2.46 -19.22 2.51
CA GLU A 120 2.93 -19.11 3.90
C GLU A 120 4.43 -18.74 3.99
N PRO A 121 5.35 -19.43 3.27
CA PRO A 121 6.76 -19.00 3.22
C PRO A 121 6.93 -17.55 2.75
N PHE A 122 6.15 -17.13 1.76
CA PHE A 122 6.17 -15.75 1.26
C PHE A 122 5.68 -14.76 2.33
N LEU A 123 4.54 -15.01 2.98
CA LEU A 123 4.07 -14.14 4.06
C LEU A 123 5.08 -14.08 5.22
N ARG A 124 5.66 -15.22 5.60
CA ARG A 124 6.73 -15.29 6.60
C ARG A 124 7.96 -14.50 6.17
N SER A 125 8.26 -14.33 4.89
CA SER A 125 9.41 -13.53 4.46
C SER A 125 9.19 -12.02 4.66
N LEU A 126 7.93 -11.55 4.62
CA LEU A 126 7.57 -10.13 4.74
C LEU A 126 7.46 -9.65 6.20
N ILE A 127 7.07 -10.52 7.12
CA ILE A 127 6.78 -10.14 8.52
C ILE A 127 7.93 -10.46 9.46
N ALA A 128 8.13 -9.73 10.56
CA ALA A 128 9.11 -10.07 11.59
C ALA A 128 8.57 -11.18 12.52
N ARG A 129 7.29 -11.08 12.91
CA ARG A 129 6.58 -12.05 13.77
C ARG A 129 6.05 -13.24 12.98
N LYS A 130 6.95 -14.17 12.66
CA LYS A 130 6.71 -15.27 11.71
C LYS A 130 5.53 -16.18 12.12
N GLU A 131 5.31 -16.33 13.42
CA GLU A 131 4.21 -17.08 14.03
C GLU A 131 2.83 -16.56 13.62
N GLN A 132 2.71 -15.29 13.24
CA GLN A 132 1.43 -14.72 12.81
C GLN A 132 1.01 -15.19 11.42
N ALA A 133 1.95 -15.60 10.56
CA ALA A 133 1.65 -15.90 9.16
C ALA A 133 0.54 -16.94 8.99
N HIS A 134 0.63 -18.07 9.71
CA HIS A 134 -0.24 -19.23 9.53
C HIS A 134 -1.73 -18.88 9.65
N ARG A 135 -2.10 -18.05 10.64
CA ARG A 135 -3.49 -17.63 10.88
C ARG A 135 -4.11 -16.90 9.68
N TRP A 136 -3.31 -16.17 8.89
CA TRP A 136 -3.79 -15.32 7.81
C TRP A 136 -3.81 -16.00 6.44
N VAL A 137 -3.05 -17.10 6.28
CA VAL A 137 -2.94 -17.83 5.02
C VAL A 137 -4.31 -18.23 4.44
N PRO A 138 -5.26 -18.81 5.21
CA PRO A 138 -6.56 -19.18 4.66
C PRO A 138 -7.34 -17.99 4.11
N ILE A 139 -7.29 -16.84 4.81
CA ILE A 139 -7.99 -15.61 4.44
C ILE A 139 -7.39 -15.01 3.17
N LEU A 140 -6.06 -14.88 3.13
CA LEU A 140 -5.34 -14.30 1.99
C LEU A 140 -5.44 -15.18 0.73
N ARG A 141 -5.53 -16.50 0.91
CA ARG A 141 -5.67 -17.46 -0.19
C ARG A 141 -7.03 -17.39 -0.86
N GLN A 142 -8.11 -17.16 -0.13
CA GLN A 142 -9.48 -17.21 -0.68
C GLN A 142 -9.66 -16.42 -1.98
N PRO A 143 -9.33 -15.12 -2.07
CA PRO A 143 -9.51 -14.37 -3.30
C PRO A 143 -8.65 -14.92 -4.45
N MET A 144 -7.50 -15.54 -4.17
CA MET A 144 -6.58 -16.09 -5.19
C MET A 144 -7.12 -17.34 -5.90
N LEU A 145 -8.14 -17.99 -5.33
CA LEU A 145 -8.77 -19.20 -5.90
C LEU A 145 -9.74 -18.89 -7.05
N ARG A 146 -10.15 -17.64 -7.20
CA ARG A 146 -11.04 -17.18 -8.26
C ARG A 146 -10.33 -17.20 -9.62
N ASP A 147 -11.10 -17.41 -10.67
CA ASP A 147 -10.61 -17.42 -12.04
C ASP A 147 -9.91 -16.11 -12.43
N GLY A 148 -8.88 -16.25 -13.27
CA GLY A 148 -8.09 -15.11 -13.76
C GLY A 148 -7.11 -14.50 -12.75
N SER A 149 -7.03 -15.00 -11.50
CA SER A 149 -6.13 -14.44 -10.47
C SER A 149 -4.67 -14.45 -10.91
N THR A 150 -4.16 -15.57 -11.41
CA THR A 150 -2.75 -15.67 -11.86
C THR A 150 -2.45 -14.72 -13.01
N SER A 151 -3.33 -14.64 -14.02
CA SER A 151 -3.13 -13.71 -15.16
C SER A 151 -3.21 -12.24 -14.74
N ALA A 152 -4.16 -11.89 -13.89
CA ALA A 152 -4.33 -10.51 -13.44
C ALA A 152 -3.19 -10.06 -12.53
N TYR A 153 -2.74 -10.93 -11.62
CA TYR A 153 -1.57 -10.67 -10.78
C TYR A 153 -0.29 -10.61 -11.62
N ALA A 154 -0.15 -11.41 -12.68
CA ALA A 154 0.97 -11.32 -13.60
C ALA A 154 0.99 -9.99 -14.38
N ALA A 155 -0.18 -9.42 -14.70
CA ALA A 155 -0.28 -8.08 -15.28
C ALA A 155 0.05 -6.96 -14.27
N TRP A 156 -0.23 -7.17 -12.99
CA TRP A 156 0.09 -6.22 -11.94
C TRP A 156 1.55 -6.28 -11.47
N LEU A 157 2.13 -7.48 -11.33
CA LEU A 157 3.43 -7.72 -10.69
C LEU A 157 4.60 -6.86 -11.21
N PRO A 158 4.70 -6.54 -12.52
CA PRO A 158 5.75 -5.65 -13.03
C PRO A 158 5.74 -4.26 -12.38
N ASN A 159 4.57 -3.77 -11.92
CA ASN A 159 4.43 -2.45 -11.30
C ASN A 159 5.21 -2.31 -9.98
N LEU A 160 5.55 -3.42 -9.31
CA LEU A 160 6.45 -3.41 -8.14
C LEU A 160 7.88 -3.00 -8.51
N PHE A 161 8.31 -3.32 -9.73
CA PHE A 161 9.68 -3.13 -10.19
C PHE A 161 9.84 -1.94 -11.14
N THR A 162 8.73 -1.43 -11.69
CA THR A 162 8.73 -0.20 -12.48
C THR A 162 9.41 0.91 -11.68
N ARG A 163 10.35 1.62 -12.30
CA ARG A 163 11.06 2.76 -11.70
C ARG A 163 10.55 4.10 -12.21
N GLN A 164 9.94 4.11 -13.39
CA GLN A 164 9.34 5.28 -14.02
C GLN A 164 7.98 4.91 -14.62
N ASP A 165 6.94 5.59 -14.16
CA ASP A 165 5.55 5.40 -14.57
C ASP A 165 4.79 6.73 -14.69
N GLY A 166 5.50 7.86 -14.72
CA GLY A 166 4.91 9.21 -14.74
C GLY A 166 4.18 9.60 -13.45
N ALA A 167 4.30 8.81 -12.38
CA ALA A 167 3.65 9.07 -11.12
C ALA A 167 4.35 10.17 -10.32
N LEU A 168 3.56 11.11 -9.80
CA LEU A 168 4.02 12.22 -8.96
C LEU A 168 4.59 11.71 -7.63
N SER A 169 4.03 10.62 -7.12
CA SER A 169 4.42 9.94 -5.86
C SER A 169 5.84 9.38 -5.86
N ARG A 170 6.52 9.30 -7.02
CA ARG A 170 7.93 8.92 -7.14
C ARG A 170 8.89 10.10 -7.18
N SER A 171 8.39 11.32 -7.16
CA SER A 171 9.20 12.52 -7.28
C SER A 171 9.35 13.20 -5.92
N SER A 172 10.58 13.32 -5.42
CA SER A 172 10.82 14.02 -4.15
C SER A 172 10.38 15.49 -4.20
N ALA A 173 10.45 16.11 -5.38
CA ALA A 173 9.98 17.48 -5.60
C ALA A 173 8.47 17.62 -5.42
N HIS A 174 7.69 16.66 -5.91
CA HIS A 174 6.23 16.66 -5.72
C HIS A 174 5.86 16.33 -4.27
N LEU A 175 6.55 15.37 -3.64
CA LEU A 175 6.34 15.05 -2.22
C LEU A 175 6.56 16.27 -1.31
N ARG A 176 7.58 17.10 -1.59
CA ARG A 176 7.84 18.36 -0.86
C ARG A 176 6.76 19.43 -1.00
N ARG A 177 5.90 19.30 -2.01
CA ARG A 177 4.83 20.25 -2.34
C ARG A 177 3.45 19.79 -1.85
N THR A 178 3.35 18.62 -1.22
CA THR A 178 2.07 18.19 -0.64
C THR A 178 1.60 19.21 0.42
N SER A 179 0.35 19.65 0.29
CA SER A 179 -0.31 20.54 1.25
C SER A 179 -1.22 19.78 2.22
N LEU A 180 -1.42 18.48 1.98
CA LEU A 180 -2.26 17.65 2.82
C LEU A 180 -1.53 17.21 4.09
N PRO A 181 -2.23 17.08 5.24
CA PRO A 181 -1.67 16.44 6.41
C PRO A 181 -1.31 14.97 6.12
N VAL A 182 -0.08 14.61 6.45
CA VAL A 182 0.47 13.25 6.28
C VAL A 182 0.91 12.73 7.65
N ALA A 183 0.51 11.52 8.01
CA ALA A 183 1.09 10.79 9.14
C ALA A 183 1.59 9.41 8.67
N LEU A 184 2.59 8.87 9.37
CA LEU A 184 3.21 7.60 9.02
C LEU A 184 3.17 6.61 10.20
N VAL A 185 2.97 5.34 9.89
CA VAL A 185 3.15 4.21 10.80
C VAL A 185 4.14 3.24 10.15
N TRP A 186 5.13 2.75 10.88
CA TRP A 186 6.21 1.95 10.30
C TRP A 186 6.71 0.86 11.25
N GLY A 187 6.89 -0.35 10.75
CA GLY A 187 7.56 -1.44 11.45
C GLY A 187 9.07 -1.18 11.56
N ARG A 188 9.62 -1.25 12.77
CA ARG A 188 11.08 -1.08 12.96
C ARG A 188 11.89 -2.18 12.27
N ALA A 189 11.34 -3.39 12.23
CA ALA A 189 11.98 -4.58 11.67
C ALA A 189 11.56 -4.84 10.21
N ASP A 190 10.96 -3.85 9.54
CA ASP A 190 10.60 -3.97 8.13
C ASP A 190 11.86 -4.06 7.26
N THR A 191 12.03 -5.19 6.58
CA THR A 191 13.14 -5.44 5.64
C THR A 191 12.73 -5.24 4.17
N VAL A 192 11.44 -5.08 3.90
CA VAL A 192 10.87 -4.86 2.56
C VAL A 192 10.93 -3.37 2.22
N THR A 193 10.46 -2.53 3.16
CA THR A 193 10.62 -1.08 3.11
C THR A 193 11.33 -0.58 4.37
N PRO A 194 12.68 -0.66 4.42
CA PRO A 194 13.45 -0.27 5.60
C PRO A 194 13.06 1.10 6.16
N LEU A 195 13.06 1.23 7.49
CA LEU A 195 12.61 2.42 8.22
C LEU A 195 13.25 3.73 7.72
N ASP A 196 14.46 3.72 7.20
CA ASP A 196 15.11 4.91 6.64
C ASP A 196 14.36 5.48 5.42
N GLN A 197 13.64 4.64 4.66
CA GLN A 197 12.70 5.09 3.64
C GLN A 197 11.53 5.86 4.27
N GLY A 198 10.98 5.36 5.38
CA GLY A 198 9.92 6.04 6.14
C GLY A 198 10.37 7.37 6.74
N LYS A 199 11.58 7.44 7.30
CA LYS A 199 12.18 8.69 7.79
C LYS A 199 12.37 9.71 6.66
N ARG A 200 12.89 9.25 5.51
CA ARG A 200 13.04 10.10 4.32
C ARG A 200 11.69 10.60 3.83
N LEU A 201 10.68 9.74 3.78
CA LEU A 201 9.33 10.12 3.36
C LEU A 201 8.71 11.14 4.31
N ALA A 202 8.81 10.91 5.62
CA ALA A 202 8.33 11.85 6.65
C ALA A 202 8.97 13.24 6.49
N ALA A 203 10.28 13.30 6.24
CA ALA A 203 10.98 14.56 6.00
C ALA A 203 10.52 15.25 4.70
N LEU A 204 10.35 14.49 3.62
CA LEU A 204 9.90 15.02 2.33
C LEU A 204 8.48 15.58 2.40
N THR A 205 7.56 14.90 3.07
CA THR A 205 6.15 15.32 3.14
C THR A 205 5.85 16.25 4.30
N ARG A 206 6.86 16.65 5.10
CA ARG A 206 6.68 17.36 6.38
C ARG A 206 5.60 16.70 7.25
N ALA A 207 5.70 15.38 7.37
CA ALA A 207 4.69 14.59 8.05
C ALA A 207 4.48 15.07 9.49
N ARG A 208 3.21 15.07 9.93
CA ARG A 208 2.80 15.39 11.30
C ARG A 208 3.39 14.43 12.32
N SER A 209 3.57 13.17 11.93
CA SER A 209 4.19 12.15 12.77
C SER A 209 4.74 10.98 11.96
N LEU A 210 5.73 10.30 12.55
CA LEU A 210 6.21 8.98 12.15
C LEU A 210 6.22 8.08 13.39
N ARG A 211 5.27 7.15 13.45
CA ARG A 211 5.11 6.22 14.56
C ARG A 211 5.80 4.91 14.23
N VAL A 212 6.82 4.57 15.02
CA VAL A 212 7.65 3.39 14.77
C VAL A 212 7.29 2.28 15.75
N LEU A 213 6.94 1.10 15.23
CA LEU A 213 6.51 -0.07 16.00
C LEU A 213 7.70 -1.01 16.27
N PRO A 214 8.13 -1.20 17.53
CA PRO A 214 9.22 -2.12 17.86
C PRO A 214 8.86 -3.58 17.57
N GLY A 215 9.80 -4.35 17.01
CA GLY A 215 9.61 -5.79 16.77
C GLY A 215 8.54 -6.14 15.73
N VAL A 216 8.09 -5.17 14.94
CA VAL A 216 7.10 -5.33 13.85
C VAL A 216 7.81 -5.15 12.51
N GLY A 217 7.54 -6.04 11.57
CA GLY A 217 8.02 -6.03 10.19
C GLY A 217 7.11 -5.28 9.22
N HIS A 218 6.99 -5.77 7.99
CA HIS A 218 6.34 -5.06 6.90
C HIS A 218 4.81 -5.00 6.98
N ILE A 219 4.14 -5.83 7.80
CA ILE A 219 2.67 -5.90 7.82
C ILE A 219 2.12 -5.71 9.24
N PRO A 220 2.19 -4.48 9.81
CA PRO A 220 1.83 -4.24 11.21
C PRO A 220 0.45 -4.72 11.63
N HIS A 221 -0.55 -4.57 10.76
CA HIS A 221 -1.93 -4.95 11.06
C HIS A 221 -2.16 -6.47 11.16
N ILE A 222 -1.23 -7.26 10.61
CA ILE A 222 -1.18 -8.72 10.75
C ILE A 222 -0.29 -9.12 11.94
N GLU A 223 0.84 -8.45 12.11
CA GLU A 223 1.87 -8.83 13.07
C GLU A 223 1.53 -8.46 14.52
N ASP A 224 1.09 -7.23 14.73
CA ASP A 224 0.70 -6.72 16.03
C ASP A 224 -0.55 -5.82 15.89
N PRO A 225 -1.74 -6.44 15.80
CA PRO A 225 -2.98 -5.69 15.58
C PRO A 225 -3.29 -4.71 16.71
N GLU A 226 -2.82 -4.93 17.93
CA GLU A 226 -3.03 -4.01 19.05
C GLU A 226 -2.12 -2.80 18.97
N ALA A 227 -0.81 -3.01 18.81
CA ALA A 227 0.14 -1.91 18.63
C ALA A 227 -0.20 -1.09 17.38
N PHE A 228 -0.60 -1.74 16.29
CA PHE A 228 -1.03 -1.06 15.07
C PHE A 228 -2.32 -0.25 15.27
N ARG A 229 -3.33 -0.76 15.98
CA ARG A 229 -4.56 0.00 16.30
C ARG A 229 -4.22 1.29 17.06
N THR A 230 -3.41 1.18 18.10
CA THR A 230 -2.97 2.33 18.90
C THR A 230 -2.22 3.34 18.04
N ALA A 231 -1.28 2.91 17.21
CA ALA A 231 -0.54 3.81 16.33
C ALA A 231 -1.42 4.45 15.24
N LEU A 232 -2.36 3.69 14.68
CA LEU A 232 -3.29 4.21 13.68
C LEU A 232 -4.22 5.26 14.28
N ASP A 233 -4.77 5.03 15.46
CA ASP A 233 -5.62 5.99 16.16
C ASP A 233 -4.92 7.32 16.38
N GLN A 234 -3.66 7.26 16.81
CA GLN A 234 -2.86 8.44 17.04
C GLN A 234 -2.48 9.13 15.71
N ALA A 235 -2.17 8.37 14.65
CA ALA A 235 -1.89 8.92 13.33
C ALA A 235 -3.11 9.61 12.70
N LEU A 236 -4.30 9.04 12.86
CA LEU A 236 -5.57 9.65 12.44
C LEU A 236 -5.82 10.96 13.19
N ALA A 237 -5.56 11.00 14.50
CA ALA A 237 -5.66 12.22 15.29
C ALA A 237 -4.67 13.29 14.82
N ASP A 238 -3.42 12.92 14.49
CA ASP A 238 -2.41 13.85 13.98
C ASP A 238 -2.79 14.47 12.63
N VAL A 239 -3.43 13.69 11.75
CA VAL A 239 -3.93 14.17 10.45
C VAL A 239 -5.08 15.18 10.62
N LEU A 240 -5.88 15.04 11.67
CA LEU A 240 -7.02 15.93 11.94
C LEU A 240 -6.64 17.25 12.63
N LYS A 241 -5.44 17.35 13.23
CA LYS A 241 -4.99 18.58 13.87
C LYS A 241 -4.86 19.71 12.83
N GLU A 242 -5.39 20.88 13.18
CA GLU A 242 -5.20 22.09 12.37
C GLU A 242 -3.70 22.45 12.32
N ALA A 243 -3.28 23.09 11.23
CA ALA A 243 -1.94 23.63 11.17
C ALA A 243 -1.88 24.85 12.09
N GLU A 244 -1.02 24.80 13.11
CA GLU A 244 -0.56 26.02 13.81
C GLU A 244 0.14 26.98 12.83
#